data_AF-A0A0C9TZR7-F1
#
_entry.id   AF-A0A0C9TZR7-F1
#
_cell.length_a   1.000
_cell.length_b   1.000
_cell.length_c   1.000
_cell.angle_alpha   90.00
_cell.angle_beta   90.00
_cell.angle_gamma   90.00
#
_symmetry.space_group_name_H-M   'P 1'
#
loop_
_entity.id
_entity.type
_entity.pdbx_description
1 polymer ?
#
loop_
_entity_poly.entity_id
_entity_poly.type
_entity_poly.pdbx_seq_one_letter_code
_entity_poly.pdbx_strand_id
1 'polypeptide(L)'
;MFNKSPLFAASLCALTSAVMAVPTTPDYPELVPGPGMPTLASLNLTSAGLYGMGPPPSLAKRTAGAELDAELEKRYTSVCQTYSTGSVDNVIACFNYLNSIGGNACGLTGDNIVFCTAGDAGVGGSNVSGGPSASSAW
;
A
#
# COMPACT_ATOMS: atom_id res chain seq x y z
N MET A 1 -80.14 -0.90 19.93
CA MET A 1 -79.99 0.57 19.96
C MET A 1 -78.51 0.89 19.98
N PHE A 2 -78.08 1.77 19.06
CA PHE A 2 -76.86 2.61 19.00
C PHE A 2 -75.67 2.23 19.91
N ASN A 3 -74.42 2.15 19.44
CA ASN A 3 -73.74 3.22 18.72
C ASN A 3 -72.44 2.74 18.05
N LYS A 4 -72.11 3.38 16.93
CA LYS A 4 -70.90 3.22 16.10
C LYS A 4 -69.72 3.98 16.71
N SER A 5 -68.53 3.39 16.69
CA SER A 5 -67.26 4.13 16.76
C SER A 5 -66.26 3.51 15.78
N PRO A 6 -65.97 4.14 14.63
CA PRO A 6 -64.83 3.74 13.82
C PRO A 6 -63.57 4.42 14.35
N LEU A 7 -62.66 3.61 14.93
CA LEU A 7 -61.29 4.01 15.21
C LEU A 7 -60.58 4.27 13.87
N PHE A 8 -60.31 5.53 13.56
CA PHE A 8 -59.44 5.92 12.45
C PHE A 8 -57.99 5.51 12.78
N ALA A 9 -57.52 4.43 12.17
CA ALA A 9 -56.12 4.05 12.18
C ALA A 9 -55.36 4.93 11.17
N ALA A 10 -54.83 6.07 11.64
CA ALA A 10 -53.86 6.85 10.88
C ALA A 10 -52.50 6.13 10.96
N SER A 11 -52.20 5.30 9.97
CA SER A 11 -50.91 4.64 9.82
C SER A 11 -49.87 5.67 9.37
N LEU A 12 -49.02 6.14 10.29
CA LEU A 12 -47.88 6.99 10.00
C LEU A 12 -46.85 6.21 9.16
N CYS A 13 -46.71 6.56 7.88
CA CYS A 13 -45.55 6.16 7.08
C CYS A 13 -44.30 6.89 7.59
N ALA A 14 -43.51 6.23 8.43
CA ALA A 14 -42.17 6.69 8.77
C ALA A 14 -41.24 6.48 7.56
N LEU A 15 -41.00 7.55 6.81
CA LEU A 15 -39.91 7.62 5.83
C LEU A 15 -38.58 7.66 6.60
N THR A 16 -37.99 6.50 6.85
CA THR A 16 -36.61 6.41 7.32
C THR A 16 -35.71 6.75 6.14
N SER A 17 -35.26 8.01 6.06
CA SER A 17 -34.20 8.42 5.15
C SER A 17 -32.93 7.63 5.48
N ALA A 18 -32.66 6.58 4.72
CA ALA A 18 -31.37 5.90 4.76
C ALA A 18 -30.33 6.86 4.17
N VAL A 19 -29.61 7.56 5.06
CA VAL A 19 -28.40 8.28 4.69
C VAL A 19 -27.39 7.21 4.28
N MET A 20 -27.30 6.95 2.98
CA MET A 20 -26.21 6.15 2.43
C MET A 20 -24.92 6.92 2.70
N ALA A 21 -24.14 6.44 3.67
CA ALA A 21 -22.78 6.90 3.88
C ALA A 21 -22.02 6.66 2.56
N VAL A 22 -21.63 7.74 1.88
CA VAL A 22 -20.71 7.67 0.75
C VAL A 22 -19.41 7.09 1.30
N PRO A 23 -18.90 5.97 0.78
CA PRO A 23 -17.60 5.47 1.18
C PRO A 23 -16.57 6.54 0.79
N THR A 24 -16.03 7.24 1.78
CA THR A 24 -14.87 8.10 1.62
C THR A 24 -13.71 7.17 1.26
N THR A 25 -13.39 7.08 -0.02
CA THR A 25 -12.11 6.50 -0.43
C THR A 25 -11.02 7.34 0.24
N PRO A 26 -10.18 6.74 1.11
CA PRO A 26 -9.05 7.45 1.69
C PRO A 26 -8.24 8.14 0.59
N ASP A 27 -7.90 9.41 0.83
CA ASP A 27 -7.14 10.23 -0.10
C ASP A 27 -5.67 9.80 -0.01
N TYR A 28 -5.25 8.97 -0.96
CA TYR A 28 -3.90 8.43 -1.01
C TYR A 28 -3.03 9.28 -1.92
N PRO A 29 -1.76 9.55 -1.54
CA PRO A 29 -0.81 10.17 -2.46
C PRO A 29 -0.69 9.35 -3.74
N GLU A 30 -0.65 10.04 -4.88
CA GLU A 30 -0.39 9.39 -6.17
C GLU A 30 1.00 8.74 -6.16
N LEU A 31 1.05 7.49 -6.60
CA LEU A 31 2.31 6.78 -6.82
C LEU A 31 2.83 7.07 -8.22
N VAL A 32 4.03 7.60 -8.31
CA VAL A 32 4.68 7.96 -9.57
C VAL A 32 5.79 6.95 -9.87
N PRO A 33 5.65 6.14 -10.94
CA PRO A 33 6.72 5.29 -11.44
C PRO A 33 7.98 6.09 -11.80
N GLY A 34 9.14 5.54 -11.47
CA GLY A 34 10.43 6.10 -11.86
C GLY A 34 10.73 5.99 -13.36
N PRO A 35 11.76 6.69 -13.86
CA PRO A 35 12.13 6.64 -15.27
C PRO A 35 12.38 5.20 -15.77
N GLY A 36 11.81 4.85 -16.92
CA GLY A 36 11.96 3.53 -17.54
C GLY A 36 11.08 2.42 -16.92
N MET A 37 10.33 2.73 -15.86
CA MET A 37 9.41 1.79 -15.22
C MET A 37 8.03 1.82 -15.92
N PRO A 38 7.26 0.72 -15.90
CA PRO A 38 5.90 0.69 -16.44
C PRO A 38 4.96 1.71 -15.76
N THR A 39 3.96 2.19 -16.48
CA THR A 39 2.93 3.05 -15.86
C THR A 39 1.91 2.22 -15.08
N LEU A 40 1.25 2.80 -14.07
CA LEU A 40 0.14 2.14 -13.36
C LEU A 40 -0.96 1.69 -14.33
N ALA A 41 -1.35 2.57 -15.26
CA ALA A 41 -2.35 2.26 -16.27
C ALA A 41 -1.97 1.07 -17.16
N SER A 42 -0.70 0.97 -17.57
CA SER A 42 -0.21 -0.17 -18.37
C SER A 42 -0.25 -1.52 -17.62
N LEU A 43 -0.29 -1.48 -16.29
CA LEU A 43 -0.41 -2.66 -15.43
C LEU A 43 -1.87 -2.89 -14.96
N ASN A 44 -2.83 -2.06 -15.40
CA ASN A 44 -4.20 -2.04 -14.89
C ASN A 44 -4.29 -1.80 -13.38
N LEU A 45 -3.44 -0.92 -12.85
CA LEU A 45 -3.36 -0.56 -11.44
C LEU A 45 -3.77 0.88 -11.21
N THR A 46 -4.06 1.19 -9.94
CA THR A 46 -4.31 2.54 -9.44
C THR A 46 -3.55 2.72 -8.13
N SER A 47 -3.20 3.95 -7.78
CA SER A 47 -2.56 4.25 -6.49
C SER A 47 -3.40 3.72 -5.33
N ALA A 48 -4.70 4.05 -5.28
CA ALA A 48 -5.61 3.56 -4.24
C ALA A 48 -5.64 2.02 -4.15
N GLY A 49 -5.58 1.33 -5.29
CA GLY A 49 -5.48 -0.13 -5.32
C GLY A 49 -4.20 -0.64 -4.65
N LEU A 50 -3.06 0.03 -4.86
CA LEU A 50 -1.77 -0.35 -4.27
C LEU A 50 -1.73 -0.17 -2.75
N TYR A 51 -2.36 0.90 -2.22
CA TYR A 51 -2.52 1.05 -0.77
C TYR A 51 -3.51 0.02 -0.19
N GLY A 52 -4.54 -0.35 -0.94
CA GLY A 52 -5.52 -1.35 -0.54
C GLY A 52 -5.00 -2.79 -0.49
N MET A 53 -3.86 -3.09 -1.11
CA MET A 53 -3.25 -4.44 -1.09
C MET A 53 -2.64 -4.79 0.27
N GLY A 54 -2.35 -3.80 1.13
CA GLY A 54 -1.75 -4.01 2.43
C GLY A 54 -0.27 -4.43 2.37
N PRO A 55 0.36 -4.69 3.53
CA PRO A 55 1.76 -5.09 3.61
C PRO A 55 1.99 -6.51 3.08
N PRO A 56 3.19 -6.81 2.54
CA PRO A 56 3.53 -8.18 2.17
C PRO A 56 3.45 -9.13 3.38
N PRO A 57 3.12 -10.42 3.18
CA PRO A 57 3.00 -11.39 4.27
C PRO A 57 4.27 -11.50 5.14
N SER A 58 5.45 -11.28 4.56
CA SER A 58 6.73 -11.27 5.28
C SER A 58 6.86 -10.08 6.23
N LEU A 59 6.40 -8.88 5.83
CA LEU A 59 6.36 -7.71 6.72
C LEU A 59 5.25 -7.85 7.76
N ALA A 60 4.09 -8.40 7.40
CA ALA A 60 3.02 -8.70 8.35
C ALA A 60 3.49 -9.66 9.45
N LYS A 61 4.30 -10.67 9.10
CA LYS A 61 4.96 -11.55 10.07
C LYS A 61 5.95 -10.81 10.98
N ARG A 62 6.84 -9.98 10.41
CA ARG A 62 7.81 -9.19 11.18
C ARG A 62 7.15 -8.21 12.15
N THR A 63 6.07 -7.54 11.74
CA THR A 63 5.30 -6.62 12.61
C THR A 63 4.42 -7.34 13.62
N ALA A 64 3.97 -8.56 13.32
CA ALA A 64 3.23 -9.43 14.25
C ALA A 64 4.14 -10.20 15.24
N GLY A 65 5.45 -9.92 15.28
CA GLY A 65 6.39 -10.63 16.15
C GLY A 65 6.68 -12.08 15.74
N ALA A 66 6.30 -12.48 14.52
CA ALA A 66 6.71 -13.75 13.94
C ALA A 66 8.14 -13.59 13.38
N GLU A 67 9.08 -13.96 14.25
CA GLU A 67 10.54 -14.08 14.13
C GLU A 67 11.11 -14.07 12.70
N LEU A 68 12.11 -13.21 12.50
CA LEU A 68 13.19 -13.50 11.56
C LEU A 68 13.71 -14.90 11.91
N ASP A 69 14.08 -15.72 10.93
CA ASP A 69 14.77 -16.99 11.20
C ASP A 69 15.80 -16.79 12.32
N ALA A 70 15.73 -17.57 13.40
CA ALA A 70 16.50 -17.33 14.62
C ALA A 70 18.02 -17.27 14.37
N GLU A 71 18.49 -17.88 13.26
CA GLU A 71 19.87 -17.83 12.82
C GLU A 71 20.23 -16.51 12.11
N LEU A 72 19.27 -15.90 11.38
CA LEU A 72 19.39 -14.56 10.80
C LEU A 72 19.27 -13.47 11.87
N GLU A 73 18.39 -13.67 12.86
CA GLU A 73 18.14 -12.70 13.93
C GLU A 73 19.39 -12.45 14.80
N LYS A 74 20.20 -13.48 15.04
CA LYS A 74 21.50 -13.36 15.74
C LYS A 74 22.57 -12.63 14.93
N ARG A 75 22.45 -12.61 13.60
CA ARG A 75 23.50 -12.12 12.69
C ARG A 75 23.16 -10.76 12.07
N TYR A 76 21.89 -10.36 12.13
CA TYR A 76 21.41 -9.18 11.45
C TYR A 76 20.38 -8.43 12.29
N THR A 77 20.83 -7.34 12.93
CA THR A 77 19.90 -6.32 13.40
C THR A 77 19.44 -5.55 12.18
N SER A 78 18.18 -5.71 11.78
CA SER A 78 17.56 -4.88 10.74
C SER A 78 17.45 -3.45 11.25
N VAL A 79 18.51 -2.68 11.01
CA VAL A 79 18.55 -1.23 11.23
C VAL A 79 18.39 -0.55 9.87
N CYS A 80 17.60 0.51 9.83
CA CYS A 80 17.65 1.38 8.66
C CYS A 80 19.05 2.01 8.61
N GLN A 81 19.72 1.99 7.45
CA GLN A 81 21.07 2.59 7.33
C GLN A 81 21.08 4.09 7.66
N THR A 82 19.92 4.74 7.56
CA THR A 82 19.63 6.09 8.06
C THR A 82 18.20 6.10 8.58
N TYR A 83 17.83 7.04 9.45
CA TYR A 83 16.43 7.23 9.85
C TYR A 83 15.57 7.39 8.59
N SER A 84 14.78 6.36 8.24
CA SER A 84 13.77 6.52 7.20
C SER A 84 12.68 7.42 7.76
N THR A 85 12.50 8.59 7.14
CA THR A 85 11.49 9.57 7.54
C THR A 85 10.18 9.42 6.76
N GLY A 86 10.15 8.55 5.75
CA GLY A 86 8.99 8.37 4.88
C GLY A 86 7.89 7.54 5.54
N SER A 87 6.64 7.81 5.17
CA SER A 87 5.48 7.02 5.61
C SER A 87 5.61 5.54 5.22
N VAL A 88 5.34 4.66 6.17
CA VAL A 88 5.34 3.20 5.96
C VAL A 88 4.34 2.80 4.88
N ASP A 89 3.15 3.42 4.87
CA ASP A 89 2.11 3.12 3.87
C ASP A 89 2.57 3.49 2.45
N ASN A 90 3.29 4.61 2.31
CA ASN A 90 3.83 5.05 1.03
C ASN A 90 4.92 4.09 0.51
N VAL A 91 5.75 3.57 1.42
CA VAL A 91 6.76 2.54 1.09
C VAL A 91 6.08 1.22 0.68
N ILE A 92 5.02 0.81 1.39
CA ILE A 92 4.25 -0.40 1.07
C ILE A 92 3.58 -0.26 -0.30
N ALA A 93 3.01 0.90 -0.63
CA ALA A 93 2.44 1.14 -1.95
C ALA A 93 3.49 0.96 -3.05
N CYS A 94 4.71 1.47 -2.83
CA CYS A 94 5.82 1.26 -3.76
C CYS A 94 6.22 -0.21 -3.88
N PHE A 95 6.30 -0.93 -2.76
CA PHE A 95 6.56 -2.37 -2.77
C PHE A 95 5.51 -3.12 -3.60
N ASN A 96 4.22 -2.83 -3.40
CA ASN A 96 3.13 -3.49 -4.11
C ASN A 96 3.20 -3.21 -5.62
N TYR A 97 3.57 -1.99 -6.00
CA TYR A 97 3.82 -1.64 -7.39
C TYR A 97 4.97 -2.47 -7.99
N LEU A 98 6.13 -2.53 -7.32
CA LEU A 98 7.27 -3.32 -7.81
C LEU A 98 6.96 -4.81 -7.90
N ASN A 99 6.23 -5.33 -6.91
CA ASN A 99 5.80 -6.73 -6.90
C ASN A 99 4.83 -7.05 -8.05
N SER A 100 3.99 -6.09 -8.46
CA SER A 100 3.05 -6.25 -9.57
C SER A 100 3.72 -6.30 -10.95
N ILE A 101 4.91 -5.71 -11.10
CA ILE A 101 5.71 -5.76 -12.33
C ILE A 101 6.30 -7.17 -12.52
N GLY A 102 6.50 -7.91 -11.44
CA GLY A 102 7.05 -9.27 -11.43
C GLY A 102 8.54 -9.35 -11.11
N GLY A 103 9.00 -10.55 -10.73
CA GLY A 103 10.32 -10.81 -10.14
C GLY A 103 11.50 -10.93 -11.13
N ASN A 104 11.53 -10.13 -12.20
CA ASN A 104 12.70 -10.12 -13.08
C ASN A 104 13.88 -9.47 -12.35
N ALA A 105 15.04 -10.14 -12.35
CA ALA A 105 16.25 -9.57 -11.80
C ALA A 105 16.65 -8.31 -12.59
N CYS A 106 16.54 -7.15 -11.95
CA CYS A 106 16.97 -5.87 -12.52
C CYS A 106 18.40 -5.57 -12.07
N GLY A 107 19.35 -5.54 -13.00
CA GLY A 107 20.71 -5.08 -12.73
C GLY A 107 20.79 -3.55 -12.85
N LEU A 108 21.42 -2.89 -11.88
CA LEU A 108 21.72 -1.46 -11.95
C LEU A 108 23.15 -1.28 -12.46
N THR A 109 23.32 -0.61 -13.60
CA THR A 109 24.64 -0.23 -14.11
C THR A 109 24.82 1.27 -13.89
N GLY A 110 25.80 1.66 -13.08
CA GLY A 110 26.11 3.08 -12.83
C GLY A 110 25.36 3.69 -11.64
N ASP A 111 24.65 4.79 -11.89
CA ASP A 111 24.09 5.67 -10.86
C ASP A 111 22.91 5.06 -10.08
N ASN A 112 22.60 5.68 -8.94
CA ASN A 112 21.39 5.39 -8.18
C ASN A 112 20.16 5.72 -9.01
N ILE A 113 19.14 4.86 -8.97
CA ILE A 113 17.86 5.11 -9.62
C ILE A 113 16.73 5.13 -8.62
N VAL A 114 15.68 5.88 -8.95
CA VAL A 114 14.41 5.85 -8.22
C VAL A 114 13.47 4.95 -9.00
N PHE A 115 12.93 3.93 -8.34
CA PHE A 115 11.97 3.00 -8.93
C PHE A 115 10.54 3.54 -8.85
N CYS A 116 10.19 4.17 -7.72
CA CYS A 116 8.93 4.88 -7.58
C CYS A 116 8.98 5.91 -6.44
N THR A 117 8.06 6.87 -6.48
CA THR A 117 7.79 7.81 -5.39
C THR A 117 6.31 7.80 -5.02
N ALA A 118 6.02 7.97 -3.73
CA ALA A 118 4.66 8.08 -3.22
C ALA A 118 4.68 9.01 -2.01
N GLY A 119 4.00 10.16 -2.09
CA GLY A 119 4.01 11.17 -1.03
C GLY A 119 5.43 11.57 -0.61
N ASP A 120 5.79 11.31 0.65
CA ASP A 120 7.09 11.58 1.26
C ASP A 120 8.12 10.43 1.12
N ALA A 121 7.74 9.32 0.48
CA ALA A 121 8.62 8.16 0.30
C ALA A 121 9.14 8.05 -1.14
N GLY A 122 10.41 7.72 -1.27
CA GLY A 122 11.04 7.33 -2.52
C GLY A 122 11.77 6.00 -2.34
N VAL A 123 11.46 5.02 -3.20
CA VAL A 123 12.16 3.73 -3.21
C VAL A 123 13.03 3.67 -4.46
N GLY A 124 14.31 3.40 -4.23
CA GLY A 124 15.32 3.38 -5.26
C GLY A 124 16.29 2.24 -5.07
N GLY A 125 17.21 2.11 -6.02
CA GLY A 125 18.26 1.12 -5.99
C GLY A 125 19.62 1.78 -6.22
N SER A 126 20.63 1.20 -5.59
CA SER A 126 22.02 1.69 -5.62
C SER A 126 22.97 0.57 -6.03
N ASN A 127 23.92 0.88 -6.90
CA ASN A 127 25.06 0.02 -7.17
C ASN A 127 26.33 0.61 -6.54
N VAL A 128 26.44 0.49 -5.22
CA VAL A 128 27.50 1.13 -4.43
C VAL A 128 28.89 0.64 -4.80
N SER A 129 29.00 -0.56 -5.38
CA SER A 129 30.27 -1.19 -5.74
C SER A 129 30.69 -0.91 -7.19
N GLY A 130 29.80 -0.37 -8.04
CA GLY A 130 30.03 -0.17 -9.48
C GLY A 130 30.26 -1.46 -10.28
N GLY A 131 30.04 -2.63 -9.67
CA GLY A 131 30.22 -3.94 -10.29
C GLY A 131 28.98 -4.40 -11.07
N PRO A 132 29.05 -5.50 -11.85
CA PRO A 132 27.92 -5.98 -12.66
C PRO A 132 26.72 -6.50 -11.86
N SER A 133 26.84 -6.61 -10.53
CA SER A 133 25.77 -7.06 -9.64
C SER A 133 25.47 -5.98 -8.62
N ALA A 134 24.27 -5.39 -8.72
CA ALA A 134 23.71 -4.54 -7.67
C ALA A 134 22.77 -5.38 -6.79
N SER A 135 22.87 -5.20 -5.48
CA SER A 135 21.95 -5.80 -4.51
C SER A 135 20.90 -4.76 -4.13
N SER A 136 19.62 -5.02 -4.38
CA SER A 136 18.53 -4.26 -3.78
C SER A 136 18.27 -4.80 -2.37
N ALA A 137 18.47 -3.97 -1.35
CA ALA A 137 18.05 -4.24 0.02
C ALA A 137 16.69 -3.59 0.25
N TRP A 138 15.77 -4.35 0.83
CA TRP A 138 14.41 -3.93 1.20
C TRP A 138 14.39 -3.49 2.66
#